data_AF-A0A9D3AIQ5-F1
#
_entry.id   AF-A0A9D3AIQ5-F1
#
_cell.length_a   1.000
_cell.length_b   1.000
_cell.length_c   1.000
_cell.angle_alpha   90.00
_cell.angle_beta   90.00
_cell.angle_gamma   90.00
#
_symmetry.space_group_name_H-M   'P 1'
#
loop_
_entity.id
_entity.type
_entity.pdbx_description
1 polymer ?
#
loop_
_entity_poly.entity_id
_entity_poly.type
_entity_poly.pdbx_seq_one_letter_code
_entity_poly.pdbx_strand_id
1 'polypeptide(L)'
;MMLKKLLGTILCILVMVLGIICYMEFKSPASGERIDDYLLSAGNGTYCGGTKTGSVELNIEIKGSGFQKMFPTSDDITKNGNHLIVDDRYLLRVFRGKHQLASAAYEQDSMHDRQSLKVYFTTADDPAPSDPIEIVISKDSEKNVKARIECALENDSKFAEFGTTTGSAVARVSSSGVYLDLQNSYFGTSDFQSVGSLKLGTKEEAVVMPLNNNVDPTKAKEYGMILPAVISQSSENTGTYAYAADLPDWQDISYLVLKSAQAGTTWMVRKDLLSVLTYVSGYVVYQEDGVLSIVHDNALYKAPIPESQKDTDFELGTSVDIFYGEKIKQDYGYDLVDVTAIAG
;
A
#
# COMPACT_ATOMS: atom_id res chain seq x y z
N MET A 1 35.44 -48.66 12.85
CA MET A 1 36.07 -48.15 11.60
C MET A 1 35.05 -47.61 10.58
N MET A 2 33.84 -48.18 10.48
CA MET A 2 32.80 -47.72 9.55
C MET A 2 32.20 -46.33 9.87
N LEU A 3 32.02 -45.98 11.16
CA LEU A 3 31.41 -44.70 11.55
C LEU A 3 32.22 -43.48 11.10
N LYS A 4 33.57 -43.56 11.16
CA LYS A 4 34.46 -42.48 10.70
C LYS A 4 34.40 -42.28 9.18
N LYS A 5 34.23 -43.36 8.40
CA LYS A 5 34.04 -43.28 6.95
C LYS A 5 32.67 -42.70 6.59
N LEU A 6 31.63 -43.04 7.33
CA LEU A 6 30.28 -42.51 7.14
C LEU A 6 30.24 -40.99 7.41
N LEU A 7 30.81 -40.54 8.54
CA LEU A 7 30.91 -39.13 8.90
C LEU A 7 31.72 -38.31 7.88
N GLY A 8 32.84 -38.85 7.38
CA GLY A 8 33.62 -38.19 6.33
C GLY A 8 32.85 -38.05 5.02
N THR A 9 32.02 -39.04 4.67
CA THR A 9 31.20 -39.01 3.44
C THR A 9 30.07 -37.98 3.56
N ILE A 10 29.39 -37.93 4.72
CA ILE A 10 28.34 -36.94 4.98
C ILE A 10 28.91 -35.51 4.94
N LEU A 11 30.08 -35.29 5.54
CA LEU A 11 30.74 -33.97 5.52
C LEU A 11 31.12 -33.54 4.10
N CYS A 12 31.66 -34.45 3.27
CA CYS A 12 31.96 -34.17 1.87
C CYS A 12 30.70 -33.80 1.06
N ILE A 13 29.58 -34.50 1.28
CA ILE A 13 28.31 -34.19 0.62
C ILE A 13 27.80 -32.82 1.07
N LEU A 14 27.85 -32.52 2.37
CA LEU A 14 27.42 -31.22 2.91
C LEU A 14 28.24 -30.07 2.35
N VAL A 15 29.56 -30.21 2.25
CA VAL A 15 30.45 -29.21 1.64
C VAL A 15 30.19 -29.07 0.14
N MET A 16 29.90 -30.16 -0.57
CA MET A 16 29.52 -30.07 -1.98
C MET A 16 28.17 -29.37 -2.17
N VAL A 17 27.18 -29.69 -1.34
CA VAL A 17 25.84 -29.06 -1.40
C VAL A 17 25.93 -27.59 -1.03
N LEU A 18 26.65 -27.23 0.04
CA LEU A 18 26.93 -25.82 0.37
C LEU A 18 27.73 -25.13 -0.74
N GLY A 19 28.74 -25.79 -1.30
CA GLY A 19 29.51 -25.26 -2.42
C GLY A 19 28.66 -25.02 -3.67
N ILE A 20 27.69 -25.91 -3.95
CA ILE A 20 26.74 -25.78 -5.06
C ILE A 20 25.70 -24.69 -4.76
N ILE A 21 25.18 -24.59 -3.54
CA ILE A 21 24.24 -23.54 -3.14
C ILE A 21 24.94 -22.17 -3.21
N CYS A 22 26.12 -22.03 -2.60
CA CYS A 22 26.92 -20.82 -2.70
C CYS A 22 27.31 -20.49 -4.14
N TYR A 23 27.57 -21.51 -4.98
CA TYR A 23 27.86 -21.32 -6.40
C TYR A 23 26.61 -21.01 -7.23
N MET A 24 25.42 -21.47 -6.86
CA MET A 24 24.17 -21.04 -7.52
C MET A 24 23.77 -19.62 -7.10
N GLU A 25 24.01 -19.25 -5.84
CA GLU A 25 23.88 -17.87 -5.36
C GLU A 25 24.93 -16.92 -5.98
N PHE A 26 26.17 -17.39 -6.22
CA PHE A 26 27.22 -16.58 -6.86
C PHE A 26 27.28 -16.64 -8.39
N LYS A 27 26.67 -17.66 -9.02
CA LYS A 27 26.81 -17.95 -10.45
C LYS A 27 25.50 -18.17 -11.21
N SER A 28 24.39 -17.68 -10.68
CA SER A 28 23.53 -16.91 -11.57
C SER A 28 24.18 -15.53 -11.64
N PRO A 29 24.96 -15.17 -12.68
CA PRO A 29 25.15 -13.75 -12.94
C PRO A 29 23.73 -13.19 -13.00
N ALA A 30 23.41 -12.24 -12.11
CA ALA A 30 22.20 -11.46 -12.30
C ALA A 30 22.27 -11.02 -13.76
N SER A 31 21.32 -11.47 -14.58
CA SER A 31 21.18 -11.07 -15.97
C SER A 31 20.86 -9.59 -15.93
N GLY A 32 21.91 -8.80 -15.77
CA GLY A 32 21.82 -7.39 -15.47
C GLY A 32 22.14 -6.59 -16.70
N GLU A 33 21.39 -5.51 -16.87
CA GLU A 33 21.63 -4.57 -17.95
C GLU A 33 22.81 -3.66 -17.58
N ARG A 34 23.77 -3.55 -18.49
CA ARG A 34 24.97 -2.73 -18.27
C ARG A 34 24.77 -1.34 -18.87
N ILE A 35 24.92 -0.31 -18.06
CA ILE A 35 24.90 1.09 -18.49
C ILE A 35 26.16 1.76 -17.97
N ASP A 36 27.03 2.24 -18.86
CA ASP A 36 28.32 2.83 -18.51
C ASP A 36 29.12 1.92 -17.54
N ASP A 37 29.44 2.43 -16.35
CA ASP A 37 30.15 1.72 -15.28
C ASP A 37 29.20 1.05 -14.27
N TYR A 38 27.92 0.89 -14.61
CA TYR A 38 26.90 0.31 -13.76
C TYR A 38 26.39 -1.02 -14.32
N LEU A 39 26.19 -1.99 -13.45
CA LEU A 39 25.45 -3.23 -13.74
C LEU A 39 24.15 -3.21 -12.94
N LEU A 40 23.02 -3.29 -13.62
CA LEU A 40 21.70 -3.13 -13.02
C LEU A 40 20.90 -4.42 -13.08
N SER A 41 20.26 -4.80 -11.99
CA SER A 41 19.40 -5.99 -11.94
C SER A 41 18.16 -5.75 -11.10
N ALA A 42 17.03 -6.29 -11.56
CA ALA A 42 15.83 -6.39 -10.73
C ALA A 42 16.04 -7.48 -9.67
N GLY A 43 15.78 -7.14 -8.42
CA GLY A 43 15.77 -8.04 -7.28
C GLY A 43 14.37 -8.56 -6.99
N ASN A 44 14.08 -8.79 -5.70
CA ASN A 44 12.77 -9.26 -5.28
C ASN A 44 11.71 -8.20 -5.59
N GLY A 45 10.55 -8.65 -6.08
CA GLY A 45 9.41 -7.78 -6.29
C GLY A 45 8.11 -8.51 -6.02
N THR A 46 7.09 -7.73 -5.67
CA THR A 46 5.76 -8.20 -5.31
C THR A 46 4.73 -7.35 -6.02
N TYR A 47 3.71 -7.99 -6.55
CA TYR A 47 2.57 -7.32 -7.17
C TYR A 47 1.28 -7.98 -6.73
N CYS A 48 0.34 -7.17 -6.25
CA CYS A 48 -1.01 -7.61 -5.96
C CYS A 48 -1.97 -7.07 -7.03
N GLY A 49 -2.51 -7.98 -7.86
CA GLY A 49 -3.52 -7.62 -8.86
C GLY A 49 -4.82 -7.08 -8.25
N GLY A 50 -5.16 -7.49 -7.02
CA GLY A 50 -6.34 -7.01 -6.31
C GLY A 50 -6.24 -5.54 -5.92
N THR A 51 -5.09 -5.12 -5.39
CA THR A 51 -4.83 -3.71 -5.05
C THR A 51 -4.21 -2.90 -6.18
N LYS A 52 -3.87 -3.55 -7.30
CA LYS A 52 -3.21 -2.93 -8.47
C LYS A 52 -1.89 -2.23 -8.11
N THR A 53 -1.25 -2.62 -7.01
CA THR A 53 -0.02 -2.01 -6.47
C THR A 53 1.10 -3.03 -6.46
N GLY A 54 2.34 -2.54 -6.54
CA GLY A 54 3.51 -3.40 -6.44
C GLY A 54 4.76 -2.62 -6.06
N SER A 55 5.79 -3.39 -5.72
CA SER A 55 7.15 -2.87 -5.57
C SER A 55 8.17 -3.86 -6.11
N VAL A 56 9.34 -3.37 -6.50
CA VAL A 56 10.47 -4.17 -6.95
C VAL A 56 11.77 -3.52 -6.51
N GLU A 57 12.72 -4.33 -6.08
CA GLU A 57 14.08 -3.88 -5.79
C GLU A 57 14.86 -3.70 -7.09
N LEU A 58 15.58 -2.59 -7.21
CA LEU A 58 16.55 -2.36 -8.27
C LEU A 58 17.94 -2.29 -7.62
N ASN A 59 18.78 -3.25 -7.96
CA ASN A 59 20.15 -3.33 -7.52
C ASN A 59 21.09 -2.78 -8.59
N ILE A 60 22.03 -1.93 -8.17
CA ILE A 60 22.96 -1.24 -9.04
C ILE A 60 24.36 -1.49 -8.49
N GLU A 61 25.17 -2.23 -9.22
CA GLU A 61 26.58 -2.47 -8.88
C GLU A 61 27.47 -1.47 -9.62
N ILE A 62 28.40 -0.86 -8.91
CA ILE A 62 29.31 0.17 -9.43
C ILE A 62 30.64 -0.52 -9.79
N LYS A 63 30.96 -0.58 -11.08
CA LYS A 63 32.15 -1.25 -11.62
C LYS A 63 33.34 -0.30 -11.89
N GLY A 64 33.11 1.01 -11.84
CA GLY A 64 34.12 2.03 -12.11
C GLY A 64 35.09 2.28 -10.96
N SER A 65 36.21 2.97 -11.24
CA SER A 65 37.14 3.43 -10.21
C SER A 65 36.66 4.75 -9.60
N GLY A 66 36.21 4.71 -8.34
CA GLY A 66 35.68 5.87 -7.62
C GLY A 66 34.17 5.75 -7.42
N PHE A 67 33.71 6.05 -6.21
CA PHE A 67 32.30 5.94 -5.88
C PHE A 67 31.50 7.07 -6.54
N GLN A 68 30.60 6.71 -7.45
CA GLN A 68 29.61 7.61 -8.01
C GLN A 68 28.26 6.90 -8.05
N LYS A 69 27.37 7.25 -7.13
CA LYS A 69 25.98 6.77 -7.15
C LYS A 69 25.35 7.06 -8.52
N MET A 70 24.58 6.11 -9.03
CA MET A 70 23.86 6.30 -10.29
C MET A 70 22.72 7.30 -10.09
N PHE A 71 21.94 7.12 -9.02
CA PHE A 71 20.80 7.98 -8.67
C PHE A 71 21.09 8.77 -7.38
N PRO A 72 21.64 9.99 -7.46
CA PRO A 72 21.73 10.91 -6.32
C PRO A 72 20.39 11.07 -5.59
N THR A 73 20.45 11.09 -4.25
CA THR A 73 19.27 11.30 -3.39
C THR A 73 19.23 12.70 -2.80
N SER A 74 18.08 13.14 -2.29
CA SER A 74 17.94 14.45 -1.67
C SER A 74 18.85 14.67 -0.47
N ASP A 75 19.33 13.63 0.19
CA ASP A 75 20.33 13.73 1.27
C ASP A 75 21.76 13.94 0.74
N ASP A 76 22.04 13.48 -0.48
CA ASP A 76 23.31 13.74 -1.16
C ASP A 76 23.39 15.20 -1.66
N ILE A 77 22.23 15.81 -1.95
CA ILE A 77 22.14 17.17 -2.53
C ILE A 77 21.75 18.23 -1.49
N THR A 78 20.92 17.90 -0.50
CA THR A 78 20.33 18.81 0.49
C THR A 78 20.28 18.16 1.88
N LYS A 79 19.97 18.91 2.95
CA LYS A 79 19.92 18.37 4.33
C LYS A 79 18.52 17.91 4.78
N ASN A 80 17.64 17.54 3.84
CA ASN A 80 16.21 17.36 4.14
C ASN A 80 15.83 15.97 4.70
N GLY A 81 16.76 15.04 4.88
CA GLY A 81 16.56 13.78 5.63
C GLY A 81 15.59 12.79 5.00
N ASN A 82 15.18 13.03 3.76
CA ASN A 82 14.36 12.11 2.96
C ASN A 82 15.25 11.61 1.83
N HIS A 83 15.27 10.30 1.54
CA HIS A 83 16.10 9.73 0.47
C HIS A 83 15.33 9.65 -0.86
N LEU A 84 14.93 10.79 -1.43
CA LEU A 84 14.26 10.86 -2.74
C LEU A 84 15.29 10.95 -3.86
N ILE A 85 15.08 10.24 -4.98
CA ILE A 85 15.95 10.40 -6.16
C ILE A 85 15.73 11.78 -6.77
N VAL A 86 16.82 12.51 -6.99
CA VAL A 86 16.85 13.90 -7.50
C VAL A 86 17.75 14.04 -8.73
N ASP A 87 18.12 12.92 -9.34
CA ASP A 87 18.98 12.89 -10.53
C ASP A 87 18.25 13.36 -11.79
N ASP A 88 18.93 14.18 -12.60
CA ASP A 88 18.48 14.58 -13.93
C ASP A 88 19.22 13.82 -15.05
N ARG A 89 20.33 13.15 -14.75
CA ARG A 89 21.13 12.41 -15.73
C ARG A 89 20.48 11.08 -16.11
N TYR A 90 20.00 10.32 -15.14
CA TYR A 90 19.27 9.08 -15.37
C TYR A 90 17.82 9.19 -14.94
N LEU A 91 16.92 8.83 -15.85
CA LEU A 91 15.49 8.75 -15.60
C LEU A 91 15.11 7.28 -15.41
N LEU A 92 14.58 6.94 -14.24
CA LEU A 92 14.00 5.63 -13.92
C LEU A 92 12.49 5.70 -14.10
N ARG A 93 11.93 4.81 -14.93
CA ARG A 93 10.49 4.72 -15.17
C ARG A 93 10.05 3.27 -15.16
N VAL A 94 8.82 3.03 -14.70
CA VAL A 94 8.21 1.70 -14.75
C VAL A 94 7.23 1.63 -15.91
N PHE A 95 7.30 0.56 -16.69
CA PHE A 95 6.42 0.30 -17.81
C PHE A 95 5.70 -1.03 -17.65
N ARG A 96 4.52 -1.12 -18.25
CA ARG A 96 3.84 -2.36 -18.56
C ARG A 96 3.49 -2.35 -20.04
N GLY A 97 4.15 -3.21 -20.81
CA GLY A 97 4.09 -3.15 -22.27
C GLY A 97 4.49 -1.76 -22.79
N LYS A 98 3.52 -1.03 -23.38
CA LYS A 98 3.74 0.33 -23.90
C LYS A 98 3.32 1.46 -22.94
N HIS A 99 2.75 1.12 -21.79
CA HIS A 99 2.17 2.08 -20.85
C HIS A 99 3.17 2.41 -19.74
N GLN A 100 3.47 3.69 -19.56
CA GLN A 100 4.24 4.14 -18.40
C GLN A 100 3.31 4.15 -17.19
N LEU A 101 3.77 3.55 -16.10
CA LEU A 101 3.03 3.48 -14.84
C LEU A 101 3.37 4.68 -13.95
N ALA A 102 2.43 5.06 -13.08
CA ALA A 102 2.76 5.90 -11.94
C ALA A 102 3.71 5.12 -11.02
N SER A 103 4.89 5.68 -10.76
CA SER A 103 5.95 5.02 -10.02
C SER A 103 6.83 6.00 -9.25
N ALA A 104 7.44 5.54 -8.17
CA ALA A 104 8.42 6.28 -7.37
C ALA A 104 9.51 5.33 -6.88
N ALA A 105 10.73 5.83 -6.75
CA ALA A 105 11.88 5.04 -6.32
C ALA A 105 12.58 5.72 -5.13
N TYR A 106 12.94 4.91 -4.14
CA TYR A 106 13.55 5.34 -2.88
C TYR A 106 14.82 4.56 -2.63
N GLU A 107 15.89 5.23 -2.18
CA GLU A 107 17.12 4.54 -1.81
C GLU A 107 16.93 3.77 -0.50
N GLN A 108 17.30 2.48 -0.52
CA GLN A 108 17.31 1.59 0.63
C GLN A 108 18.71 1.50 1.25
N ASP A 109 19.71 1.33 0.39
CA ASP A 109 21.11 1.21 0.79
C ASP A 109 22.01 1.82 -0.28
N SER A 110 23.13 2.42 0.14
CA SER A 110 24.16 2.87 -0.78
C SER A 110 25.54 2.83 -0.15
N MET A 111 26.44 2.12 -0.81
CA MET A 111 27.81 1.86 -0.43
C MET A 111 28.74 2.13 -1.62
N HIS A 112 30.05 2.24 -1.37
CA HIS A 112 31.06 2.56 -2.36
C HIS A 112 31.04 1.73 -3.67
N ASP A 113 30.50 0.51 -3.63
CA ASP A 113 30.42 -0.46 -4.71
C ASP A 113 28.99 -0.80 -5.16
N ARG A 114 27.95 -0.30 -4.46
CA ARG A 114 26.55 -0.64 -4.77
C ARG A 114 25.54 0.43 -4.35
N GLN A 115 24.40 0.44 -5.03
CA GLN A 115 23.21 1.18 -4.66
C GLN A 115 22.00 0.27 -4.81
N SER A 116 21.10 0.27 -3.81
CA SER A 116 19.84 -0.48 -3.84
C SER A 116 18.68 0.48 -3.70
N LEU A 117 17.74 0.40 -4.64
CA LEU A 117 16.53 1.19 -4.67
C LEU A 117 15.31 0.29 -4.52
N LYS A 118 14.29 0.77 -3.81
CA LYS A 118 12.96 0.18 -3.84
C LYS A 118 12.06 1.01 -4.73
N VAL A 119 11.55 0.40 -5.79
CA VAL A 119 10.72 1.03 -6.81
C VAL A 119 9.27 0.60 -6.62
N TYR A 120 8.39 1.53 -6.27
CA TYR A 120 6.96 1.33 -6.12
C TYR A 120 6.25 1.71 -7.41
N PHE A 121 5.16 1.03 -7.73
CA PHE A 121 4.35 1.33 -8.91
C PHE A 121 2.87 0.97 -8.71
N THR A 122 2.01 1.54 -9.54
CA THR A 122 0.59 1.20 -9.61
C THR A 122 0.17 0.88 -11.03
N THR A 123 -0.84 0.02 -11.17
CA THR A 123 -1.44 -0.41 -12.45
C THR A 123 -2.91 0.01 -12.53
N ALA A 124 -3.33 1.00 -11.72
CA ALA A 124 -4.71 1.47 -11.66
C ALA A 124 -5.24 1.93 -13.03
N ASP A 125 -4.35 2.52 -13.83
CA ASP A 125 -4.64 3.21 -15.09
C ASP A 125 -4.45 2.35 -16.34
N ASP A 126 -4.17 1.05 -16.15
CA ASP A 126 -3.66 0.21 -17.23
C ASP A 126 -4.65 -0.87 -17.69
N PRO A 127 -5.01 -0.91 -18.99
CA PRO A 127 -5.86 -1.94 -19.57
C PRO A 127 -5.14 -3.26 -19.95
N ALA A 128 -3.81 -3.40 -19.80
CA ALA A 128 -3.05 -4.55 -20.33
C ALA A 128 -2.46 -5.49 -19.24
N PRO A 129 -3.28 -6.28 -18.51
CA PRO A 129 -2.81 -7.11 -17.40
C PRO A 129 -1.88 -8.28 -17.77
N SER A 130 -1.72 -8.59 -19.06
CA SER A 130 -0.86 -9.69 -19.53
C SER A 130 0.60 -9.32 -19.75
N ASP A 131 0.90 -8.03 -19.92
CA ASP A 131 2.26 -7.59 -20.25
C ASP A 131 3.14 -7.59 -18.98
N PRO A 132 4.44 -7.92 -19.12
CA PRO A 132 5.38 -7.89 -18.00
C PRO A 132 5.63 -6.45 -17.53
N ILE A 133 6.03 -6.33 -16.27
CA ILE A 133 6.50 -5.06 -15.70
C ILE A 133 7.99 -4.91 -16.03
N GLU A 134 8.37 -3.77 -16.56
CA GLU A 134 9.76 -3.42 -16.89
C GLU A 134 10.19 -2.15 -16.17
N ILE A 135 11.43 -2.14 -15.65
CA ILE A 135 12.13 -0.90 -15.31
C ILE A 135 12.88 -0.44 -16.55
N VAL A 136 12.59 0.78 -16.99
CA VAL A 136 13.21 1.42 -18.15
C VAL A 136 14.06 2.58 -17.68
N ILE A 137 15.33 2.56 -18.06
CA ILE A 137 16.30 3.60 -17.69
C ILE A 137 16.71 4.37 -18.93
N SER A 138 16.61 5.68 -18.85
CA SER A 138 16.97 6.59 -19.94
C SER A 138 18.00 7.60 -19.47
N LYS A 139 18.88 8.07 -20.37
CA LYS A 139 19.94 9.02 -20.03
C LYS A 139 19.69 10.37 -20.70
N ASP A 140 19.71 11.46 -19.93
CA ASP A 140 19.51 12.86 -20.34
C ASP A 140 18.10 13.19 -20.90
N SER A 141 17.40 12.23 -21.51
CA SER A 141 16.04 12.39 -22.02
C SER A 141 15.30 11.06 -22.10
N GLU A 142 13.97 11.12 -22.05
CA GLU A 142 13.09 9.96 -22.15
C GLU A 142 13.24 9.13 -23.43
N LYS A 143 13.75 9.74 -24.51
CA LYS A 143 13.93 9.07 -25.80
C LYS A 143 15.20 8.24 -25.86
N ASN A 144 16.17 8.53 -24.99
CA ASN A 144 17.48 7.88 -24.98
C ASN A 144 17.49 6.71 -23.98
N VAL A 145 16.71 5.68 -24.29
CA VAL A 145 16.62 4.45 -23.49
C VAL A 145 17.96 3.71 -23.52
N LYS A 146 18.47 3.39 -22.33
CA LYS A 146 19.74 2.67 -22.13
C LYS A 146 19.55 1.23 -21.68
N ALA A 147 18.51 0.96 -20.89
CA ALA A 147 18.18 -0.39 -20.44
C ALA A 147 16.67 -0.58 -20.31
N ARG A 148 16.24 -1.83 -20.48
CA ARG A 148 14.93 -2.34 -20.10
C ARG A 148 15.16 -3.61 -19.31
N ILE A 149 14.67 -3.63 -18.07
CA ILE A 149 14.87 -4.74 -17.14
C ILE A 149 13.51 -5.31 -16.83
N GLU A 150 13.24 -6.52 -17.33
CA GLU A 150 12.03 -7.25 -16.98
C GLU A 150 12.05 -7.63 -15.50
N CYS A 151 10.96 -7.34 -14.78
CA CYS A 151 10.84 -7.57 -13.36
C CYS A 151 10.11 -8.90 -13.11
N ALA A 152 10.80 -9.85 -12.50
CA ALA A 152 10.18 -11.08 -12.00
C ALA A 152 9.44 -10.77 -10.69
N LEU A 153 8.11 -10.66 -10.77
CA LEU A 153 7.27 -10.29 -9.63
C LEU A 153 6.59 -11.51 -9.03
N GLU A 154 6.68 -11.66 -7.71
CA GLU A 154 5.81 -12.56 -6.98
C GLU A 154 4.36 -12.03 -7.04
N ASN A 155 3.45 -12.87 -7.52
CA ASN A 155 2.03 -12.53 -7.56
C ASN A 155 1.40 -12.74 -6.18
N ASP A 156 1.25 -11.66 -5.43
CA ASP A 156 0.51 -11.66 -4.18
C ASP A 156 -0.99 -11.59 -4.46
N SER A 157 -1.62 -12.76 -4.55
CA SER A 157 -3.07 -12.87 -4.72
C SER A 157 -3.85 -12.60 -3.42
N LYS A 158 -3.18 -12.41 -2.28
CA LYS A 158 -3.85 -12.22 -0.99
C LYS A 158 -4.14 -10.74 -0.78
N PHE A 159 -5.40 -10.43 -0.54
CA PHE A 159 -5.85 -9.11 -0.13
C PHE A 159 -7.09 -9.25 0.74
N ALA A 160 -7.31 -8.25 1.59
CA ALA A 160 -8.53 -8.07 2.34
C ALA A 160 -9.43 -7.12 1.56
N GLU A 161 -10.68 -7.53 1.32
CA GLU A 161 -11.71 -6.62 0.81
C GLU A 161 -12.44 -5.98 1.97
N PHE A 162 -12.66 -4.67 1.88
CA PHE A 162 -13.48 -3.87 2.75
C PHE A 162 -14.60 -3.28 1.93
N GLY A 163 -15.78 -3.13 2.52
CA GLY A 163 -16.88 -2.48 1.84
C GLY A 163 -17.82 -1.81 2.81
N THR A 164 -18.69 -0.98 2.24
CA THR A 164 -19.89 -0.49 2.92
C THR A 164 -20.99 -1.57 2.90
N THR A 165 -21.96 -1.44 3.78
CA THR A 165 -23.17 -2.29 3.86
C THR A 165 -23.91 -2.40 2.52
N THR A 166 -23.95 -1.29 1.78
CA THR A 166 -24.58 -1.17 0.46
C THR A 166 -23.75 -1.78 -0.68
N GLY A 167 -22.48 -2.11 -0.44
CA GLY A 167 -21.53 -2.60 -1.45
C GLY A 167 -21.09 -1.54 -2.48
N SER A 168 -21.48 -0.27 -2.31
CA SER A 168 -21.22 0.80 -3.29
C SER A 168 -19.80 1.35 -3.27
N ALA A 169 -19.07 1.15 -2.17
CA ALA A 169 -17.66 1.48 -2.06
C ALA A 169 -16.89 0.24 -1.63
N VAL A 170 -15.82 -0.06 -2.36
CA VAL A 170 -14.99 -1.23 -2.10
C VAL A 170 -13.54 -0.78 -1.96
N ALA A 171 -12.92 -1.12 -0.84
CA ALA A 171 -11.49 -0.97 -0.68
C ALA A 171 -10.83 -2.36 -0.64
N ARG A 172 -9.60 -2.44 -1.12
CA ARG A 172 -8.77 -3.64 -1.04
C ARG A 172 -7.44 -3.27 -0.43
N VAL A 173 -6.96 -4.10 0.49
CA VAL A 173 -5.67 -3.88 1.17
C VAL A 173 -4.83 -5.14 1.06
N SER A 174 -3.57 -4.99 0.69
CA SER A 174 -2.58 -6.07 0.57
C SER A 174 -1.24 -5.62 1.15
N SER A 175 -0.25 -6.51 1.11
CA SER A 175 1.14 -6.21 1.49
C SER A 175 1.76 -5.05 0.71
N SER A 176 1.27 -4.83 -0.52
CA SER A 176 1.82 -3.89 -1.49
C SER A 176 1.09 -2.54 -1.55
N GLY A 177 -0.04 -2.40 -0.83
CA GLY A 177 -0.77 -1.14 -0.79
C GLY A 177 -2.28 -1.26 -0.65
N VAL A 178 -2.97 -0.17 -1.01
CA VAL A 178 -4.43 -0.02 -0.95
C VAL A 178 -4.99 0.35 -2.31
N TYR A 179 -6.14 -0.25 -2.67
CA TYR A 179 -6.98 0.18 -3.78
C TYR A 179 -8.34 0.61 -3.26
N LEU A 180 -8.81 1.77 -3.71
CA LEU A 180 -10.16 2.25 -3.44
C LEU A 180 -10.93 2.29 -4.75
N ASP A 181 -12.12 1.70 -4.75
CA ASP A 181 -13.11 1.76 -5.82
C ASP A 181 -14.36 2.44 -5.26
N LEU A 182 -14.46 3.74 -5.51
CA LEU A 182 -15.48 4.64 -4.95
C LEU A 182 -16.45 5.05 -6.07
N GLN A 183 -17.10 4.07 -6.68
CA GLN A 183 -18.06 4.27 -7.81
C GLN A 183 -19.31 5.10 -7.43
N ASN A 184 -19.39 5.58 -6.20
CA ASN A 184 -20.51 6.33 -5.67
C ASN A 184 -20.29 7.84 -5.88
N SER A 185 -21.30 8.54 -6.40
CA SER A 185 -21.29 9.99 -6.67
C SER A 185 -21.05 10.86 -5.43
N TYR A 186 -21.19 10.32 -4.21
CA TYR A 186 -20.84 11.03 -2.98
C TYR A 186 -19.33 11.27 -2.84
N PHE A 187 -18.47 10.39 -3.36
CA PHE A 187 -17.01 10.53 -3.33
C PHE A 187 -16.50 11.27 -4.58
N GLY A 188 -17.00 12.50 -4.76
CA GLY A 188 -16.67 13.34 -5.91
C GLY A 188 -15.20 13.74 -5.99
N THR A 189 -14.77 14.23 -7.16
CA THR A 189 -13.39 14.69 -7.42
C THR A 189 -12.89 15.76 -6.44
N SER A 190 -13.78 16.58 -5.88
CA SER A 190 -13.46 17.61 -4.87
C SER A 190 -12.93 17.03 -3.55
N ASP A 191 -13.36 15.83 -3.16
CA ASP A 191 -12.96 15.22 -1.89
C ASP A 191 -11.51 14.79 -1.86
N PHE A 192 -11.04 14.22 -2.97
CA PHE A 192 -9.67 13.74 -3.11
C PHE A 192 -8.68 14.86 -3.47
N GLN A 193 -9.16 16.05 -3.81
CA GLN A 193 -8.33 17.26 -3.87
C GLN A 193 -8.23 17.98 -2.51
N SER A 194 -9.12 17.66 -1.57
CA SER A 194 -9.16 18.21 -0.21
C SER A 194 -8.33 17.38 0.79
N VAL A 195 -8.06 17.90 1.99
CA VAL A 195 -7.28 17.25 3.07
C VAL A 195 -8.07 16.09 3.70
N GLY A 196 -8.31 15.03 2.93
CA GLY A 196 -8.91 13.79 3.42
C GLY A 196 -7.84 12.77 3.87
N SER A 197 -8.25 11.81 4.70
CA SER A 197 -7.38 10.73 5.17
C SER A 197 -8.04 9.37 5.10
N LEU A 198 -7.22 8.37 4.86
CA LEU A 198 -7.50 6.95 4.94
C LEU A 198 -6.90 6.41 6.23
N LYS A 199 -7.71 5.96 7.18
CA LYS A 199 -7.24 5.28 8.37
C LYS A 199 -7.45 3.78 8.21
N LEU A 200 -6.38 3.01 8.32
CA LEU A 200 -6.37 1.56 8.33
C LEU A 200 -6.18 1.11 9.78
N GLY A 201 -7.17 0.46 10.37
CA GLY A 201 -7.14 0.13 11.79
C GLY A 201 -6.98 -1.36 12.08
N THR A 202 -6.09 -1.67 13.02
CA THR A 202 -6.05 -2.95 13.74
C THR A 202 -6.72 -2.78 15.12
N LYS A 203 -6.70 -3.82 15.96
CA LYS A 203 -7.22 -3.76 17.34
C LYS A 203 -6.39 -2.87 18.26
N GLU A 204 -5.10 -2.72 17.98
CA GLU A 204 -4.13 -2.07 18.88
C GLU A 204 -3.62 -0.74 18.33
N GLU A 205 -3.51 -0.62 17.00
CA GLU A 205 -2.94 0.55 16.34
C GLU A 205 -3.72 0.91 15.07
N ALA A 206 -3.54 2.14 14.60
CA ALA A 206 -4.10 2.56 13.33
C ALA A 206 -3.07 3.32 12.51
N VAL A 207 -2.93 2.90 11.25
CA VAL A 207 -2.14 3.56 10.25
C VAL A 207 -3.00 4.61 9.55
N VAL A 208 -2.54 5.86 9.50
CA VAL A 208 -3.24 6.92 8.75
C VAL A 208 -2.45 7.23 7.49
N MET A 209 -3.12 7.30 6.34
CA MET A 209 -2.55 7.70 5.06
C MET A 209 -3.32 8.90 4.52
N PRO A 210 -2.67 9.87 3.85
CA PRO A 210 -3.38 10.91 3.15
C PRO A 210 -4.05 10.36 1.89
N LEU A 211 -5.21 10.93 1.52
CA LEU A 211 -5.89 10.57 0.27
C LEU A 211 -5.26 11.20 -0.98
N ASN A 212 -4.44 12.24 -0.78
CA ASN A 212 -3.73 12.94 -1.85
C ASN A 212 -2.26 13.17 -1.52
N ASN A 213 -1.49 13.51 -2.55
CA ASN A 213 -0.05 13.77 -2.48
C ASN A 213 0.29 15.22 -2.12
N ASN A 214 -0.69 16.07 -1.83
CA ASN A 214 -0.47 17.49 -1.50
C ASN A 214 -0.23 17.73 0.00
N VAL A 215 -0.21 16.67 0.81
CA VAL A 215 0.06 16.77 2.25
C VAL A 215 1.56 17.01 2.48
N ASP A 216 1.88 18.08 3.20
CA ASP A 216 3.24 18.41 3.62
C ASP A 216 3.86 17.22 4.40
N PRO A 217 5.02 16.68 3.98
CA PRO A 217 5.63 15.53 4.64
C PRO A 217 5.96 15.76 6.12
N THR A 218 6.29 16.99 6.50
CA THR A 218 6.57 17.38 7.88
C THR A 218 5.30 17.25 8.73
N LYS A 219 4.18 17.74 8.20
CA LYS A 219 2.87 17.63 8.87
C LYS A 219 2.38 16.18 8.92
N ALA A 220 2.56 15.43 7.83
CA ALA A 220 2.22 14.02 7.80
C ALA A 220 2.93 13.25 8.93
N LYS A 221 4.23 13.50 9.12
CA LYS A 221 5.01 12.91 10.21
C LYS A 221 4.53 13.34 11.60
N GLU A 222 4.20 14.62 11.80
CA GLU A 222 3.64 15.12 13.07
C GLU A 222 2.32 14.44 13.44
N TYR A 223 1.49 14.11 12.44
CA TYR A 223 0.22 13.39 12.63
C TYR A 223 0.36 11.86 12.61
N GLY A 224 1.58 11.32 12.59
CA GLY A 224 1.82 9.87 12.54
C GLY A 224 1.29 9.20 11.26
N MET A 225 1.20 9.95 10.16
CA MET A 225 0.73 9.44 8.88
C MET A 225 1.85 8.72 8.12
N ILE A 226 1.52 7.60 7.50
CA ILE A 226 2.33 6.95 6.48
C ILE A 226 2.01 7.62 5.14
N LEU A 227 3.05 8.14 4.48
CA LEU A 227 2.93 8.65 3.12
C LEU A 227 3.07 7.48 2.13
N PRO A 228 2.06 7.20 1.30
CA PRO A 228 2.21 6.25 0.21
C PRO A 228 3.34 6.68 -0.72
N ALA A 229 4.13 5.71 -1.16
CA ALA A 229 5.23 5.94 -2.09
C ALA A 229 4.72 6.42 -3.45
N VAL A 230 3.58 5.87 -3.90
CA VAL A 230 2.90 6.28 -5.12
C VAL A 230 1.43 6.41 -4.85
N ILE A 231 0.85 7.51 -5.32
CA ILE A 231 -0.60 7.72 -5.38
C ILE A 231 -0.96 7.83 -6.86
N SER A 232 -1.66 6.84 -7.39
CA SER A 232 -2.34 6.98 -8.69
C SER A 232 -3.81 7.31 -8.43
N GLN A 233 -4.22 8.41 -9.04
CA GLN A 233 -5.62 8.77 -9.22
C GLN A 233 -5.90 8.53 -10.69
N SER A 234 -6.74 7.56 -11.00
CA SER A 234 -7.04 7.33 -12.41
C SER A 234 -7.68 8.56 -13.03
N SER A 235 -7.17 8.93 -14.20
CA SER A 235 -7.54 10.12 -14.97
C SER A 235 -9.02 10.45 -14.79
N GLU A 236 -9.27 11.61 -14.19
CA GLU A 236 -10.54 12.34 -14.09
C GLU A 236 -11.79 11.52 -14.46
N ASN A 237 -12.55 11.08 -13.43
CA ASN A 237 -13.99 10.70 -13.46
C ASN A 237 -14.39 9.26 -13.07
N THR A 238 -13.49 8.34 -12.67
CA THR A 238 -13.90 6.96 -12.34
C THR A 238 -13.97 6.63 -10.84
N GLY A 239 -13.48 7.49 -9.95
CA GLY A 239 -13.53 7.26 -8.49
C GLY A 239 -12.60 6.12 -8.02
N THR A 240 -11.58 5.77 -8.80
CA THR A 240 -10.64 4.69 -8.47
C THR A 240 -9.25 5.22 -8.10
N TYR A 241 -8.70 4.70 -7.01
CA TYR A 241 -7.43 5.17 -6.43
C TYR A 241 -6.54 3.99 -6.05
N ALA A 242 -5.24 4.13 -6.25
CA ALA A 242 -4.25 3.15 -5.79
C ALA A 242 -3.11 3.84 -5.04
N TYR A 243 -2.78 3.29 -3.88
CA TYR A 243 -1.77 3.77 -2.95
C TYR A 243 -0.74 2.66 -2.75
N ALA A 244 0.41 2.76 -3.42
CA ALA A 244 1.49 1.81 -3.23
C ALA A 244 2.27 2.16 -1.95
N ALA A 245 2.33 1.22 -1.01
CA ALA A 245 2.99 1.37 0.28
C ALA A 245 3.30 -0.01 0.87
N ASP A 246 4.31 -0.08 1.75
CA ASP A 246 4.58 -1.30 2.51
C ASP A 246 3.62 -1.42 3.69
N LEU A 247 2.84 -2.51 3.71
CA LEU A 247 1.90 -2.81 4.80
C LEU A 247 2.15 -4.23 5.33
N PRO A 248 3.17 -4.45 6.17
CA PRO A 248 3.55 -5.79 6.62
C PRO A 248 2.43 -6.51 7.39
N ASP A 249 1.70 -5.77 8.24
CA ASP A 249 0.62 -6.31 9.08
C ASP A 249 -0.77 -6.08 8.49
N TRP A 250 -0.86 -6.01 7.16
CA TRP A 250 -2.12 -5.74 6.46
C TRP A 250 -3.24 -6.73 6.80
N GLN A 251 -2.87 -7.97 7.18
CA GLN A 251 -3.81 -9.03 7.52
C GLN A 251 -4.56 -8.75 8.82
N ASP A 252 -4.00 -7.93 9.71
CA ASP A 252 -4.61 -7.56 10.99
C ASP A 252 -5.52 -6.34 10.88
N ILE A 253 -5.56 -5.71 9.69
CA ILE A 253 -6.49 -4.63 9.40
C ILE A 253 -7.91 -5.19 9.39
N SER A 254 -8.74 -4.56 10.20
CA SER A 254 -10.10 -4.99 10.53
C SER A 254 -11.16 -4.01 10.04
N TYR A 255 -10.80 -2.73 10.00
CA TYR A 255 -11.64 -1.67 9.50
C TYR A 255 -10.80 -0.62 8.76
N LEU A 256 -11.50 0.14 7.94
CA LEU A 256 -10.97 1.26 7.19
C LEU A 256 -11.89 2.46 7.40
N VAL A 257 -11.31 3.63 7.65
CA VAL A 257 -12.06 4.88 7.77
C VAL A 257 -11.59 5.83 6.69
N LEU A 258 -12.51 6.24 5.83
CA LEU A 258 -12.29 7.25 4.82
C LEU A 258 -12.86 8.56 5.33
N LYS A 259 -12.01 9.55 5.59
CA LYS A 259 -12.43 10.91 5.93
C LYS A 259 -12.28 11.79 4.71
N SER A 260 -13.39 12.35 4.26
CA SER A 260 -13.49 13.27 3.13
C SER A 260 -14.17 14.57 3.57
N ALA A 261 -13.97 15.67 2.84
CA ALA A 261 -14.52 16.96 3.22
C ALA A 261 -16.02 17.10 2.91
N GLN A 262 -16.50 16.42 1.88
CA GLN A 262 -17.85 16.49 1.32
C GLN A 262 -18.69 15.28 1.69
N ALA A 263 -18.16 14.05 1.62
CA ALA A 263 -18.88 12.84 2.09
C ALA A 263 -18.72 12.57 3.60
N GLY A 264 -17.93 13.38 4.31
CA GLY A 264 -17.70 13.20 5.74
C GLY A 264 -16.86 11.95 6.05
N THR A 265 -17.20 11.26 7.14
CA THR A 265 -16.50 10.04 7.58
C THR A 265 -17.26 8.81 7.11
N THR A 266 -16.59 7.91 6.39
CA THR A 266 -17.12 6.63 5.93
C THR A 266 -16.31 5.50 6.55
N TRP A 267 -16.97 4.59 7.26
CA TRP A 267 -16.33 3.37 7.76
C TRP A 267 -16.57 2.22 6.78
N MET A 268 -15.55 1.40 6.56
CA MET A 268 -15.62 0.18 5.77
C MET A 268 -15.10 -0.97 6.62
N VAL A 269 -15.85 -2.07 6.63
CA VAL A 269 -15.50 -3.28 7.40
C VAL A 269 -15.08 -4.37 6.43
N ARG A 270 -14.19 -5.25 6.88
CA ARG A 270 -13.72 -6.38 6.10
C ARG A 270 -14.88 -7.30 5.68
N LYS A 271 -14.99 -7.63 4.41
CA LYS A 271 -16.16 -8.35 3.84
C LYS A 271 -16.31 -9.78 4.36
N ASP A 272 -15.23 -10.45 4.69
CA ASP A 272 -15.26 -11.77 5.34
C ASP A 272 -15.89 -11.69 6.74
N LEU A 273 -15.76 -10.56 7.44
CA LEU A 273 -16.48 -10.28 8.66
C LEU A 273 -17.96 -9.97 8.39
N LEU A 274 -18.31 -9.24 7.32
CA LEU A 274 -19.71 -8.87 7.00
C LEU A 274 -20.66 -10.07 6.91
N SER A 275 -20.18 -11.23 6.43
CA SER A 275 -21.01 -12.45 6.28
C SER A 275 -21.57 -13.01 7.59
N VAL A 276 -21.04 -12.60 8.74
CA VAL A 276 -21.47 -13.02 10.07
C VAL A 276 -22.07 -11.87 10.89
N LEU A 277 -22.38 -10.73 10.26
CA LEU A 277 -22.93 -9.55 10.92
C LEU A 277 -24.40 -9.36 10.60
N THR A 278 -25.13 -8.86 11.59
CA THR A 278 -26.43 -8.22 11.40
C THR A 278 -26.20 -6.72 11.36
N TYR A 279 -26.66 -6.03 10.32
CA TYR A 279 -26.53 -4.57 10.23
C TYR A 279 -27.91 -3.91 10.36
N VAL A 280 -27.94 -2.70 10.88
CA VAL A 280 -29.15 -1.89 11.00
C VAL A 280 -28.82 -0.44 10.68
N SER A 281 -29.45 0.13 9.65
CA SER A 281 -29.27 1.53 9.26
C SER A 281 -30.43 2.39 9.75
N GLY A 282 -30.19 3.46 10.49
CA GLY A 282 -31.26 4.26 11.09
C GLY A 282 -30.84 5.69 11.40
N TYR A 283 -31.77 6.46 11.94
CA TYR A 283 -31.52 7.85 12.31
C TYR A 283 -31.26 7.97 13.80
N VAL A 284 -30.26 8.75 14.19
CA VAL A 284 -29.97 9.07 15.60
C VAL A 284 -31.19 9.73 16.22
N VAL A 285 -31.71 9.12 17.26
CA VAL A 285 -32.82 9.68 18.06
C VAL A 285 -32.38 10.03 19.46
N TYR A 286 -31.24 9.50 19.91
CA TYR A 286 -30.72 9.75 21.25
C TYR A 286 -29.25 9.33 21.40
N GLN A 287 -28.49 10.10 22.17
CA GLN A 287 -27.14 9.77 22.61
C GLN A 287 -26.96 10.13 24.08
N GLU A 288 -26.51 9.18 24.89
CA GLU A 288 -26.21 9.41 26.31
C GLU A 288 -25.17 8.37 26.79
N ASP A 289 -24.26 8.78 27.68
CA ASP A 289 -23.29 7.90 28.36
C ASP A 289 -22.50 6.97 27.42
N GLY A 290 -22.11 7.48 26.26
CA GLY A 290 -21.37 6.70 25.26
C GLY A 290 -22.22 5.60 24.62
N VAL A 291 -23.55 5.75 24.57
CA VAL A 291 -24.47 4.87 23.85
C VAL A 291 -25.27 5.67 22.84
N LEU A 292 -25.23 5.23 21.59
CA LEU A 292 -26.00 5.77 20.49
C LEU A 292 -27.27 4.97 20.31
N SER A 293 -28.40 5.66 20.12
CA SER A 293 -29.68 5.05 19.79
C SER A 293 -30.18 5.52 18.43
N ILE A 294 -30.56 4.58 17.59
CA ILE A 294 -31.11 4.83 16.26
C ILE A 294 -32.50 4.20 16.11
N VAL A 295 -33.31 4.74 15.21
CA VAL A 295 -34.56 4.10 14.79
C VAL A 295 -34.46 3.60 13.36
N HIS A 296 -34.84 2.34 13.15
CA HIS A 296 -35.00 1.69 11.86
C HIS A 296 -36.28 0.85 11.86
N ASP A 297 -37.10 0.93 10.81
CA ASP A 297 -38.35 0.16 10.67
C ASP A 297 -39.24 0.13 11.94
N ASN A 298 -39.43 1.30 12.57
CA ASN A 298 -40.17 1.49 13.83
C ASN A 298 -39.63 0.72 15.05
N ALA A 299 -38.41 0.20 14.99
CA ALA A 299 -37.70 -0.39 16.12
C ALA A 299 -36.56 0.53 16.57
N LEU A 300 -36.34 0.57 17.90
CA LEU A 300 -35.24 1.29 18.52
C LEU A 300 -34.05 0.35 18.68
N TYR A 301 -32.91 0.75 18.13
CA TYR A 301 -31.64 0.05 18.24
C TYR A 301 -30.68 0.89 19.07
N LYS A 302 -29.84 0.22 19.85
CA LYS A 302 -28.85 0.86 20.72
C LYS A 302 -27.50 0.19 20.52
N ALA A 303 -26.44 0.98 20.56
CA ALA A 303 -25.09 0.45 20.58
C ALA A 303 -24.12 1.41 21.26
N PRO A 304 -23.11 0.88 21.97
CA PRO A 304 -22.07 1.71 22.57
C PRO A 304 -21.28 2.44 21.47
N ILE A 305 -20.99 3.71 21.70
CA ILE A 305 -20.11 4.52 20.88
C ILE A 305 -18.68 4.04 21.11
N PRO A 306 -17.92 3.73 20.04
CA PRO A 306 -16.52 3.31 20.17
C PRO A 306 -15.69 4.32 20.95
N GLU A 307 -14.70 3.87 21.72
CA GLU A 307 -13.80 4.76 22.51
C GLU A 307 -13.15 5.85 21.63
N SER A 308 -12.83 5.52 20.38
CA SER A 308 -12.28 6.47 19.40
C SER A 308 -13.25 7.58 18.96
N GLN A 309 -14.54 7.42 19.26
CA GLN A 309 -15.63 8.33 18.92
C GLN A 309 -16.41 8.78 20.17
N LYS A 310 -16.00 8.41 21.39
CA LYS A 310 -16.77 8.68 22.61
C LYS A 310 -17.10 10.16 22.83
N ASP A 311 -16.24 11.03 22.30
CA ASP A 311 -16.36 12.48 22.39
C ASP A 311 -17.09 13.10 21.17
N THR A 312 -17.61 12.26 20.27
CA THR A 312 -18.41 12.70 19.11
C THR A 312 -19.85 12.89 19.56
N ASP A 313 -20.39 14.09 19.39
CA ASP A 313 -21.81 14.38 19.61
C ASP A 313 -22.55 14.21 18.27
N PHE A 314 -23.35 13.16 18.15
CA PHE A 314 -24.10 12.87 16.93
C PHE A 314 -25.40 13.67 16.92
N GLU A 315 -25.54 14.58 15.95
CA GLU A 315 -26.76 15.37 15.81
C GLU A 315 -27.98 14.46 15.62
N LEU A 316 -29.07 14.77 16.30
CA LEU A 316 -30.34 14.07 16.13
C LEU A 316 -30.79 14.14 14.66
N GLY A 317 -31.21 13.00 14.10
CA GLY A 317 -31.56 12.87 12.69
C GLY A 317 -30.38 12.51 11.78
N THR A 318 -29.16 12.41 12.30
CA THR A 318 -28.01 11.90 11.53
C THR A 318 -28.25 10.44 11.15
N SER A 319 -28.01 10.06 9.89
CA SER A 319 -28.04 8.66 9.45
C SER A 319 -26.84 7.90 10.02
N VAL A 320 -27.05 6.68 10.49
CA VAL A 320 -26.07 5.86 11.23
C VAL A 320 -26.33 4.39 10.94
N ASP A 321 -25.28 3.61 10.74
CA ASP A 321 -25.32 2.16 10.54
C ASP A 321 -24.78 1.45 11.79
N ILE A 322 -25.49 0.52 12.40
CA ILE A 322 -24.97 -0.29 13.51
C ILE A 322 -24.71 -1.71 13.03
N PHE A 323 -23.51 -2.23 13.29
CA PHE A 323 -23.12 -3.60 13.05
C PHE A 323 -23.11 -4.42 14.35
N TYR A 324 -23.92 -5.46 14.38
CA TYR A 324 -24.02 -6.45 15.46
C TYR A 324 -23.37 -7.77 15.05
N GLY A 325 -22.59 -8.39 15.94
CA GLY A 325 -22.10 -9.76 15.70
C GLY A 325 -21.23 -10.30 16.83
N GLU A 326 -21.41 -11.58 17.19
CA GLU A 326 -20.63 -12.21 18.27
C GLU A 326 -19.13 -12.20 17.99
N LYS A 327 -18.73 -12.38 16.72
CA LYS A 327 -17.32 -12.33 16.32
C LYS A 327 -16.75 -10.93 16.46
N ILE A 328 -17.51 -9.87 16.13
CA ILE A 328 -17.08 -8.49 16.35
C ILE A 328 -17.00 -8.15 17.84
N LYS A 329 -17.96 -8.61 18.64
CA LYS A 329 -17.95 -8.44 20.09
C LYS A 329 -16.80 -9.20 20.77
N GLN A 330 -16.45 -10.40 20.28
CA GLN A 330 -15.30 -11.17 20.76
C GLN A 330 -13.97 -10.59 20.28
N ASP A 331 -13.90 -10.15 19.02
CA ASP A 331 -12.66 -9.65 18.44
C ASP A 331 -12.36 -8.21 18.87
N TYR A 332 -13.36 -7.32 18.90
CA TYR A 332 -13.19 -5.89 19.14
C TYR A 332 -13.72 -5.44 20.50
N GLY A 333 -14.42 -6.31 21.25
CA GLY A 333 -14.92 -6.01 22.60
C GLY A 333 -16.27 -5.28 22.64
N TYR A 334 -16.85 -4.91 21.50
CA TYR A 334 -18.11 -4.15 21.38
C TYR A 334 -18.79 -4.39 20.02
N ASP A 335 -20.07 -4.01 19.89
CA ASP A 335 -20.78 -3.92 18.60
C ASP A 335 -20.24 -2.70 17.83
N LEU A 336 -19.90 -2.87 16.54
CA LEU A 336 -19.30 -1.80 15.73
C LEU A 336 -20.41 -0.83 15.31
N VAL A 337 -20.36 0.41 15.79
CA VAL A 337 -21.28 1.47 15.36
C VAL A 337 -20.60 2.25 14.23
N ASP A 338 -21.18 2.19 13.04
CA ASP A 338 -20.89 3.10 11.92
C ASP A 338 -21.80 4.33 12.04
N VAL A 339 -21.19 5.52 12.02
CA VAL A 339 -21.94 6.75 11.83
C VAL A 339 -21.47 7.37 10.53
N THR A 340 -22.21 7.12 9.46
CA THR A 340 -22.06 7.83 8.19
C THR A 340 -23.12 8.91 8.12
N ALA A 341 -22.76 10.16 8.42
CA ALA A 341 -23.63 11.30 8.18
C ALA A 341 -23.90 11.43 6.67
N ILE A 342 -25.00 10.85 6.20
CA ILE A 342 -25.57 11.21 4.90
C ILE A 342 -26.16 12.61 5.12
N ALA A 343 -25.55 13.60 4.49
CA ALA A 343 -26.05 14.98 4.50
C ALA A 343 -27.57 15.01 4.25
N GLY A 344 -28.28 15.76 5.10
CA GLY A 344 -29.59 16.32 4.80
C GLY A 344 -29.44 17.62 4.02
#